data_AF-A0A8S3ABR2-F1
#
_entry.id   AF-A0A8S3ABR2-F1
#
_cell.length_a   1.000
_cell.length_b   1.000
_cell.length_c   1.000
_cell.angle_alpha   90.00
_cell.angle_beta   90.00
_cell.angle_gamma   90.00
#
_symmetry.space_group_name_H-M   'P 1'
#
loop_
_entity.id
_entity.type
_entity.pdbx_description
1 polymer ?
#
loop_
_entity_poly.entity_id
_entity_poly.type
_entity_poly.pdbx_seq_one_letter_code
_entity_poly.pdbx_strand_id
1 'polypeptide(L)' 'IISVGRPVTLIATGQLTNVALLLKVFPQITKSLLEIVLMGGCIGIGNITPGSEFNIMNDPDAAH' A
#
# COMPACT_ATOMS: atom_id res chain seq x y z
N ILE A 1 2.99 -14.53 -6.59
CA ILE A 1 2.27 -15.04 -5.38
C ILE A 1 3.25 -14.98 -4.23
N ILE A 2 2.95 -14.21 -3.18
CA ILE A 2 3.78 -14.12 -1.97
C ILE A 2 3.69 -15.46 -1.25
N SER A 3 4.84 -16.07 -0.94
CA SER A 3 4.91 -17.36 -0.25
C SER A 3 5.33 -17.17 1.19
N VAL A 4 4.67 -17.86 2.11
CA VAL A 4 5.05 -17.87 3.52
C VAL A 4 6.44 -18.51 3.68
N GLY A 5 7.33 -17.88 4.44
CA GLY A 5 8.67 -18.38 4.75
C GLY A 5 9.80 -17.85 3.85
N ARG A 6 9.47 -17.03 2.84
CA ARG A 6 10.48 -16.29 2.07
C ARG A 6 10.25 -14.78 2.24
N PRO A 7 11.25 -14.02 2.70
CA PRO A 7 11.10 -12.57 2.84
C PRO A 7 10.88 -11.90 1.48
N VAL A 8 9.92 -10.98 1.42
CA VAL A 8 9.54 -10.22 0.22
C VAL A 8 9.37 -8.74 0.57
N THR A 9 9.87 -7.86 -0.31
CA THR A 9 9.53 -6.43 -0.34
C THR A 9 8.34 -6.23 -1.27
N LEU A 10 7.28 -5.61 -0.77
CA LEU A 10 6.12 -5.25 -1.58
C LEU A 10 6.28 -3.83 -2.13
N ILE A 11 6.26 -3.68 -3.46
CA ILE A 11 6.34 -2.37 -4.12
C ILE A 11 4.96 -2.01 -4.67
N ALA A 12 4.36 -0.93 -4.17
CA ALA A 12 3.04 -0.46 -4.57
C ALA A 12 3.15 0.90 -5.27
N THR A 13 2.85 0.95 -6.58
CA THR A 13 2.94 2.18 -7.39
C THR A 13 1.58 2.73 -7.82
N GLY A 14 0.50 2.14 -7.32
CA GLY A 14 -0.89 2.55 -7.57
C GLY A 14 -1.69 2.60 -6.27
N GLN A 15 -3.01 2.74 -6.38
CA GLN A 15 -3.91 2.71 -5.21
C GLN A 15 -3.76 1.43 -4.38
N LEU A 16 -3.95 1.55 -3.06
CA LEU A 16 -3.58 0.52 -2.08
C LEU A 16 -4.64 -0.59 -1.88
N THR A 17 -5.74 -0.60 -2.64
CA THR A 17 -6.85 -1.57 -2.50
C THR A 17 -6.37 -3.02 -2.40
N ASN A 18 -5.47 -3.44 -3.30
CA ASN A 18 -4.93 -4.79 -3.32
C ASN A 18 -4.03 -5.09 -2.12
N VAL A 19 -3.29 -4.08 -1.63
CA VAL A 19 -2.42 -4.20 -0.46
C VAL A 19 -3.27 -4.37 0.80
N ALA A 20 -4.26 -3.50 0.99
CA ALA A 20 -5.18 -3.59 2.12
C ALA A 20 -5.95 -4.92 2.12
N LEU A 21 -6.47 -5.35 0.96
CA LEU A 21 -7.17 -6.62 0.84
C LEU A 21 -6.26 -7.82 1.16
N LEU A 22 -5.03 -7.82 0.65
CA LEU A 22 -4.03 -8.85 0.93
C LEU A 22 -3.75 -8.99 2.43
N LEU A 23 -3.52 -7.87 3.11
CA LEU A 23 -3.23 -7.84 4.55
C LEU A 23 -4.44 -8.25 5.40
N LYS A 24 -5.66 -7.92 4.94
CA LYS A 24 -6.91 -8.27 5.64
C LYS A 24 -7.29 -9.74 5.47
N VAL A 25 -7.15 -10.29 4.26
CA VAL A 25 -7.55 -11.67 3.93
C VAL A 25 -6.48 -12.69 4.33
N PHE A 26 -5.20 -12.33 4.22
CA PHE A 26 -4.09 -13.23 4.51
C PHE A 26 -3.12 -12.65 5.54
N PRO A 27 -3.55 -12.38 6.79
CA PRO A 27 -2.73 -11.74 7.81
C PRO A 27 -1.41 -12.49 8.09
N GLN A 28 -1.37 -13.81 7.87
CA GLN A 28 -0.16 -14.63 8.01
C GLN A 28 0.99 -14.22 7.09
N ILE A 29 0.72 -13.54 5.97
CA ILE A 29 1.75 -13.11 5.02
C ILE A 29 2.62 -11.98 5.56
N THR A 30 2.15 -11.25 6.56
CA THR A 30 2.92 -10.19 7.25
C THR A 30 4.23 -10.72 7.83
N LYS A 31 4.27 -12.00 8.24
CA LYS A 31 5.50 -12.66 8.73
C LYS A 31 6.58 -12.82 7.66
N SER A 32 6.21 -12.74 6.39
CA SER A 32 7.11 -12.85 5.24
C SER A 32 7.32 -11.50 4.54
N LEU A 33 6.68 -10.44 5.04
CA LEU A 33 6.77 -9.11 4.48
C LEU A 33 7.93 -8.37 5.18
N LEU A 34 9.00 -8.10 4.44
CA LEU A 34 10.14 -7.36 4.98
C LEU A 34 9.80 -5.87 5.11
N GLU A 35 9.22 -5.32 4.05
CA GLU A 35 8.86 -3.91 3.95
C GLU A 35 7.79 -3.71 2.87
N ILE A 36 7.10 -2.57 2.95
CA ILE A 36 6.24 -2.05 1.88
C ILE A 36 6.85 -0.72 1.43
N VAL A 37 7.22 -0.65 0.15
CA VAL A 37 7.65 0.59 -0.49
C VAL A 37 6.52 1.04 -1.38
N LEU A 38 5.89 2.16 -1.05
CA LEU A 38 4.79 2.70 -1.83
C LEU A 38 5.16 4.04 -2.47
N MET A 39 4.69 4.26 -3.70
CA MET A 39 4.67 5.57 -4.33
C MET A 39 3.28 6.15 -4.10
N GLY A 40 3.20 7.16 -3.24
CA GLY A 40 1.95 7.81 -2.92
C GLY A 40 2.09 8.74 -1.73
N GLY A 41 1.13 9.65 -1.61
CA GLY A 41 1.10 10.67 -0.57
C GLY A 41 1.87 11.94 -0.93
N CYS A 42 1.64 12.98 -0.14
CA CYS A 42 2.27 14.29 -0.31
C CYS A 42 2.49 14.94 1.06
N ILE A 43 3.61 15.66 1.21
CA ILE A 43 3.80 16.60 2.31
C ILE A 43 3.62 18.00 1.71
N GLY A 44 2.53 18.68 2.08
CA GLY A 44 2.17 19.98 1.53
C GLY A 44 1.21 19.85 0.36
N ILE A 45 1.70 19.91 -0.88
CA ILE A 45 0.86 20.03 -2.08
C ILE A 45 0.59 18.65 -2.69
N GLY A 46 -0.70 18.33 -2.85
CA GLY A 46 -1.16 17.15 -3.57
C GLY A 46 -1.25 17.35 -5.09
N ASN A 47 -1.32 16.25 -5.84
CA ASN A 47 -1.40 16.26 -7.31
C ASN A 47 -2.83 16.08 -7.86
N ILE A 48 -3.78 15.60 -7.04
CA ILE A 48 -5.19 15.41 -7.42
C ILE A 48 -6.12 16.41 -6.73
N THR A 49 -5.83 16.72 -5.46
CA THR A 49 -6.42 17.84 -4.72
C THR A 49 -5.30 18.61 -4.03
N PRO A 50 -5.52 19.84 -3.56
CA PRO A 50 -4.46 20.60 -2.87
C PRO A 50 -3.80 19.86 -1.71
N GLY A 51 -4.53 18.95 -1.04
CA GLY A 51 -4.04 18.21 0.13
C GLY A 51 -3.93 16.69 -0.05
N SER A 52 -4.08 16.17 -1.27
CA SER A 52 -4.05 14.71 -1.48
C SER A 52 -3.38 14.32 -2.79
N GLU A 53 -2.70 13.19 -2.76
CA GLU A 53 -2.06 12.54 -3.90
C GLU A 53 -2.99 11.47 -4.50
N PHE A 54 -2.93 11.28 -5.82
CA PHE A 54 -3.81 10.41 -6.60
C PHE A 54 -3.98 9.00 -6.03
N ASN A 55 -2.90 8.27 -5.74
CA ASN A 55 -2.97 6.90 -5.23
C ASN A 55 -3.65 6.81 -3.85
N ILE A 56 -3.44 7.81 -2.99
CA ILE A 56 -4.08 7.89 -1.67
C ILE A 56 -5.55 8.31 -1.79
N MET A 57 -5.85 9.30 -2.65
CA MET A 57 -7.20 9.83 -2.81
C MET A 57 -8.17 8.81 -3.43
N ASN A 58 -7.67 7.94 -4.31
CA ASN A 58 -8.51 6.96 -4.99
C ASN A 58 -9.00 5.84 -4.05
N ASP A 59 -8.27 5.55 -2.98
CA ASP A 59 -8.68 4.58 -1.95
C ASP A 59 -8.08 4.96 -0.58
N PRO A 60 -8.65 5.99 0.09
CA PRO A 60 -8.15 6.47 1.38
C PRO A 60 -8.37 5.45 2.50
N ASP A 61 -9.43 4.63 2.42
CA ASP A 61 -9.72 3.57 3.39
C ASP A 61 -8.65 2.48 3.36
N ALA A 62 -8.12 2.15 2.19
CA ALA A 62 -6.99 1.21 2.06
C ALA A 62 -5.66 1.79 2.54
N ALA A 63 -5.52 3.12 2.60
CA ALA A 63 -4.31 3.81 3.04
C ALA A 63 -4.24 4.07 4.56
N HIS A 64 -5.35 3.86 5.27
CA HIS A 64 -5.49 4.08 6.72
C HIS A 64 -5.14 2.83 7.53
#